data_AF-A0A2M7NDD7-F1
#
_entry.id   AF-A0A2M7NDD7-F1
#
_cell.length_a   1.000
_cell.length_b   1.000
_cell.length_c   1.000
_cell.angle_alpha   90.00
_cell.angle_beta   90.00
_cell.angle_gamma   90.00
#
_symmetry.space_group_name_H-M   'P 1'
#
loop_
_entity.id
_entity.type
_entity.pdbx_description
1 polymer ?
#
loop_
_entity_poly.entity_id
_entity_poly.type
_entity_poly.pdbx_seq_one_letter_code
_entity_poly.pdbx_strand_id
1 'polypeptide(L)'
;MNLPCFLLLLYYSVSMKDSTFDSLYQTYVRPYFEDITDIRRPNILYSLSDTLSSVFAMFSLKSPSLLDFEKRNPTESANICSVYSIKAIPSDSQVRNILDDVDANSFKGLFSKLYTHCKNEGLFKEYEVFSAYYPISIDATEFFSSQKRSCPTCLCKQHKNGSVTCHHSILSAVLVHPDKQEVFPLANETIKQQDGTTKNDCELNAVKRLLDTLINEYPKESFLFLEDALYANSPHLESAIPNVN
;
A
#
# COMPACT_ATOMS: atom_id res chain seq x y z
N MET A 1 -7.94 -10.03 -4.66
CA MET A 1 -7.62 -8.78 -5.44
C MET A 1 -7.22 -7.52 -4.63
N ASN A 2 -6.90 -7.57 -3.32
CA ASN A 2 -6.45 -6.39 -2.53
C ASN A 2 -4.92 -6.25 -2.38
N LEU A 3 -4.16 -7.29 -2.71
CA LEU A 3 -2.71 -7.36 -2.49
C LEU A 3 -1.83 -6.53 -3.43
N PRO A 4 -2.12 -6.47 -4.75
CA PRO A 4 -1.30 -5.70 -5.68
C PRO A 4 -1.25 -4.21 -5.30
N CYS A 5 -2.29 -3.70 -4.66
CA CYS A 5 -2.42 -2.30 -4.27
C CYS A 5 -1.53 -1.90 -3.10
N PHE A 6 -1.30 -2.82 -2.15
CA PHE A 6 -0.33 -2.63 -1.06
C PHE A 6 1.10 -2.51 -1.58
N LEU A 7 1.45 -3.31 -2.59
CA LEU A 7 2.78 -3.32 -3.21
C LEU A 7 3.03 -2.07 -4.07
N LEU A 8 1.98 -1.48 -4.65
CA LEU A 8 2.01 -0.24 -5.44
C LEU A 8 2.51 0.97 -4.63
N LEU A 9 2.26 0.96 -3.31
CA LEU A 9 2.61 2.07 -2.42
C LEU A 9 3.96 1.88 -1.72
N LEU A 10 4.47 0.65 -1.56
CA LEU A 10 5.85 0.44 -1.10
C LEU A 10 6.90 1.00 -2.08
N TYR A 11 6.50 1.31 -3.32
CA TYR A 11 7.38 1.83 -4.36
C TYR A 11 7.80 3.29 -4.19
N TYR A 12 7.01 4.12 -3.50
CA TYR A 12 7.27 5.57 -3.45
C TYR A 12 8.35 5.99 -2.45
N SER A 13 8.79 5.07 -1.60
CA SER A 13 9.94 5.28 -0.74
C SER A 13 11.16 4.62 -1.35
N VAL A 14 12.34 5.19 -1.09
CA VAL A 14 13.68 4.69 -1.43
C VAL A 14 14.36 5.41 -2.61
N SER A 15 14.73 6.67 -2.34
CA SER A 15 16.11 7.13 -2.55
C SER A 15 16.61 7.62 -1.19
N MET A 16 17.49 6.85 -0.53
CA MET A 16 18.07 7.26 0.75
C MET A 16 19.55 7.59 0.55
N LYS A 17 20.05 8.65 1.19
CA LYS A 17 21.43 9.17 1.00
C LYS A 17 22.53 8.11 1.15
N ASP A 18 22.30 7.07 1.96
CA ASP A 18 23.33 6.06 2.30
C ASP A 18 22.87 4.59 2.15
N SER A 19 21.69 4.34 1.56
CA SER A 19 21.17 2.97 1.37
C SER A 19 20.68 2.77 -0.06
N THR A 20 21.24 1.79 -0.75
CA THR A 20 20.78 1.40 -2.09
C THR A 20 19.42 0.72 -2.01
N PHE A 21 18.64 0.83 -3.08
CA PHE A 21 17.39 0.07 -3.24
C PHE A 21 17.57 -1.42 -2.94
N ASP A 22 18.64 -2.01 -3.49
CA ASP A 22 18.96 -3.43 -3.29
C ASP A 22 19.14 -3.77 -1.81
N SER A 23 19.87 -2.94 -1.06
CA SER A 23 20.07 -3.16 0.38
C SER A 23 18.74 -3.16 1.12
N LEU A 24 17.87 -2.18 0.86
CA LEU A 24 16.60 -2.06 1.57
C LEU A 24 15.63 -3.16 1.22
N TYR A 25 15.60 -3.53 -0.06
CA TYR A 25 14.78 -4.64 -0.53
C TYR A 25 15.24 -5.96 0.10
N GLN A 26 16.54 -6.27 0.10
CA GLN A 26 17.06 -7.52 0.64
C GLN A 26 17.03 -7.57 2.18
N THR A 27 17.12 -6.43 2.86
CA THR A 27 17.09 -6.38 4.33
C THR A 27 15.67 -6.37 4.91
N TYR A 28 14.72 -5.70 4.25
CA TYR A 28 13.39 -5.49 4.83
C TYR A 28 12.26 -6.12 4.02
N VAL A 29 12.22 -5.91 2.70
CA VAL A 29 11.07 -6.32 1.88
C VAL A 29 11.07 -7.83 1.62
N ARG A 30 12.18 -8.38 1.12
CA ARG A 30 12.28 -9.79 0.80
C ARG A 30 12.11 -10.69 2.03
N PRO A 31 12.79 -10.46 3.17
CA PRO A 31 12.59 -11.26 4.37
C PRO A 31 11.14 -11.17 4.87
N TYR A 32 10.50 -10.00 4.78
CA TYR A 32 9.10 -9.86 5.15
C TYR A 32 8.18 -10.74 4.30
N PHE A 33 8.42 -10.83 2.99
CA PHE A 33 7.64 -11.72 2.12
C PHE A 33 7.88 -13.21 2.41
N GLU A 34 9.04 -13.57 2.94
CA GLU A 34 9.33 -14.94 3.37
C GLU A 34 8.69 -15.27 4.73
N ASP A 35 8.51 -14.28 5.60
CA ASP A 35 7.81 -14.41 6.88
C ASP A 35 6.29 -14.59 6.73
N ILE A 36 5.70 -14.16 5.61
CA ILE A 36 4.26 -14.34 5.36
C ILE A 36 3.96 -15.83 5.15
N THR A 37 3.10 -16.37 6.02
CA THR A 37 2.74 -17.78 5.98
C THR A 37 1.98 -18.13 4.70
N ASP A 38 2.53 -19.09 3.94
CA ASP A 38 1.87 -19.66 2.78
C ASP A 38 0.91 -20.78 3.21
N ILE A 39 -0.40 -20.51 3.17
CA ILE A 39 -1.44 -21.46 3.59
C ILE A 39 -1.77 -22.53 2.54
N ARG A 40 -1.15 -22.45 1.35
CA ARG A 40 -1.41 -23.38 0.24
C ARG A 40 -0.73 -24.72 0.50
N ARG A 41 -1.19 -25.78 -0.19
CA ARG A 41 -0.64 -27.14 -0.06
C ARG A 41 0.81 -27.21 -0.60
N PRO A 42 1.69 -28.02 0.00
CA PRO A 42 3.15 -27.98 -0.25
C PRO A 42 3.63 -28.32 -1.68
N ASN A 43 2.76 -28.86 -2.55
CA ASN A 43 3.12 -29.09 -3.96
C ASN A 43 2.99 -27.80 -4.80
N ILE A 44 3.75 -26.78 -4.41
CA ILE A 44 3.74 -25.46 -5.03
C ILE A 44 4.86 -25.33 -6.07
N LEU A 45 4.52 -24.81 -7.25
CA LEU A 45 5.49 -24.49 -8.30
C LEU A 45 6.19 -23.14 -8.05
N TYR A 46 5.46 -22.17 -7.49
CA TYR A 46 5.94 -20.83 -7.15
C TYR A 46 5.65 -20.55 -5.68
N SER A 47 6.69 -20.15 -4.93
CA SER A 47 6.51 -19.74 -3.54
C SER A 47 5.69 -18.45 -3.46
N LEU A 48 5.03 -18.23 -2.32
CA LEU A 48 4.35 -16.97 -2.06
C LEU A 48 5.34 -15.80 -2.09
N SER A 49 6.50 -15.95 -1.46
CA SER A 49 7.54 -14.92 -1.44
C SER A 49 7.99 -14.51 -2.84
N ASP A 50 8.24 -15.46 -3.75
CA ASP A 50 8.64 -15.17 -5.14
C ASP A 50 7.51 -14.51 -5.93
N THR A 51 6.26 -14.91 -5.67
CA THR A 51 5.09 -14.28 -6.27
C THR A 51 4.96 -12.82 -5.82
N LEU A 52 5.11 -12.55 -4.52
CA LEU A 52 5.08 -11.20 -3.96
C LEU A 52 6.23 -10.34 -4.48
N SER A 53 7.44 -10.88 -4.51
CA SER A 53 8.62 -10.26 -5.10
C SER A 53 8.41 -9.92 -6.58
N SER A 54 7.76 -10.80 -7.35
CA SER A 54 7.45 -10.57 -8.76
C SER A 54 6.45 -9.42 -8.95
N VAL A 55 5.41 -9.37 -8.11
CA VAL A 55 4.44 -8.26 -8.15
C VAL A 55 5.07 -6.95 -7.67
N PHE A 56 5.91 -6.99 -6.64
CA PHE A 56 6.67 -5.82 -6.21
C PHE A 56 7.60 -5.31 -7.32
N ALA A 57 8.34 -6.21 -7.98
CA ALA A 57 9.18 -5.87 -9.12
C ALA A 57 8.38 -5.26 -10.28
N MET A 58 7.16 -5.75 -10.52
CA MET A 58 6.27 -5.19 -11.54
C MET A 58 5.95 -3.73 -11.28
N PHE A 59 5.56 -3.40 -10.05
CA PHE A 59 5.29 -2.02 -9.67
C PHE A 59 6.56 -1.18 -9.64
N SER A 60 7.65 -1.73 -9.12
CA SER A 60 8.93 -1.04 -9.02
C SER A 60 9.49 -0.62 -10.39
N LEU A 61 9.33 -1.50 -11.38
CA LEU A 61 9.74 -1.25 -12.76
C LEU A 61 8.65 -0.55 -13.58
N LYS A 62 7.57 -0.06 -12.95
CA LYS A 62 6.43 0.62 -13.59
C LYS A 62 5.90 -0.13 -14.81
N SER A 63 5.82 -1.46 -14.71
CA SER A 63 5.37 -2.27 -15.83
C SER A 63 3.86 -2.09 -16.03
N PRO A 64 3.37 -1.95 -17.28
CA PRO A 64 1.97 -1.60 -17.52
C PRO A 64 0.97 -2.68 -17.08
N SER A 65 1.39 -3.94 -17.07
CA SER A 65 0.57 -5.06 -16.63
C SER A 65 1.43 -6.27 -16.24
N LEU A 66 0.82 -7.24 -15.52
CA LEU A 66 1.44 -8.54 -15.24
C LEU A 66 1.75 -9.32 -16.53
N LEU A 67 0.91 -9.17 -17.56
CA LEU A 67 1.13 -9.81 -18.85
C LEU A 67 2.35 -9.23 -19.57
N ASP A 68 2.56 -7.92 -19.49
CA ASP A 68 3.75 -7.28 -20.05
C ASP A 68 4.99 -7.59 -19.20
N PHE A 69 4.81 -7.73 -17.89
CA PHE A 69 5.85 -8.19 -16.97
C PHE A 69 6.35 -9.60 -17.34
N GLU A 70 5.43 -10.49 -17.72
CA GLU A 70 5.72 -11.87 -18.15
C GLU A 70 6.42 -11.92 -19.52
N LYS A 71 6.03 -11.05 -20.46
CA LYS A 71 6.49 -11.08 -21.87
C LYS A 71 7.87 -10.49 -22.14
N ARG A 72 8.72 -10.34 -21.12
CA ARG A 72 10.06 -9.76 -21.26
C ARG A 72 11.05 -10.71 -21.92
N ASN A 73 12.13 -10.15 -22.45
CA ASN A 73 13.19 -10.96 -23.03
C ASN A 73 13.96 -11.75 -21.94
N PRO A 74 14.63 -12.86 -22.29
CA PRO A 74 15.28 -13.73 -21.30
C PRO A 74 16.34 -13.03 -20.43
N THR A 75 17.05 -12.05 -20.99
CA THR A 75 18.09 -11.30 -20.26
C THR A 75 17.48 -10.39 -19.20
N GLU A 76 16.42 -9.66 -19.55
CA GLU A 76 15.67 -8.84 -18.59
C GLU A 76 15.08 -9.69 -17.47
N SER A 77 14.46 -10.82 -17.81
CA SER A 77 13.91 -11.75 -16.83
C SER A 77 14.98 -12.28 -15.87
N ALA A 78 16.17 -12.64 -16.39
CA ALA A 78 17.29 -13.07 -15.54
C ALA A 78 17.78 -11.96 -14.60
N ASN A 79 17.86 -10.72 -15.08
CA ASN A 79 18.24 -9.57 -14.25
C ASN A 79 17.23 -9.30 -13.15
N ILE A 80 15.94 -9.35 -13.46
CA ILE A 80 14.85 -9.19 -12.47
C ILE A 80 14.93 -10.29 -11.42
N CYS A 81 15.10 -11.55 -11.84
CA CYS A 81 15.27 -12.65 -10.92
C CYS A 81 16.45 -12.45 -9.96
N SER A 82 17.57 -11.92 -10.48
CA SER A 82 18.74 -11.60 -9.66
C SER A 82 18.50 -10.47 -8.68
N VAL A 83 17.97 -9.32 -9.13
CA VAL A 83 17.80 -8.11 -8.29
C VAL A 83 16.77 -8.36 -7.18
N TYR A 84 15.66 -9.03 -7.51
CA TYR A 84 14.53 -9.22 -6.61
C TYR A 84 14.55 -10.57 -5.87
N SER A 85 15.63 -11.35 -6.01
CA SER A 85 15.76 -12.69 -5.42
C SER A 85 14.59 -13.62 -5.75
N ILE A 86 14.15 -13.62 -7.01
CA ILE A 86 13.04 -14.45 -7.52
C ILE A 86 13.64 -15.67 -8.23
N LYS A 87 13.20 -16.89 -7.89
CA LYS A 87 13.67 -18.10 -8.58
C LYS A 87 12.98 -18.29 -9.93
N ALA A 88 11.68 -18.03 -9.97
CA ALA A 88 10.88 -18.12 -11.18
C ALA A 88 9.72 -17.13 -11.13
N ILE A 89 9.49 -16.43 -12.25
CA ILE A 89 8.39 -15.47 -12.38
C ILE A 89 7.11 -16.26 -12.74
N PRO A 90 6.03 -16.18 -11.95
CA PRO A 90 4.74 -16.76 -12.29
C PRO A 90 4.03 -15.97 -13.39
N SER A 91 3.17 -16.65 -14.16
CA SER A 91 2.27 -16.00 -15.14
C SER A 91 1.21 -15.12 -14.48
N ASP A 92 0.58 -14.21 -15.23
CA ASP A 92 -0.51 -13.34 -14.72
C ASP A 92 -1.61 -14.14 -14.00
N SER A 93 -2.05 -15.25 -14.59
CA SER A 93 -3.10 -16.09 -14.00
C SER A 93 -2.65 -16.77 -12.71
N GLN A 94 -1.40 -17.19 -12.63
CA GLN A 94 -0.84 -17.78 -11.41
C GLN A 94 -0.72 -16.73 -10.32
N VAL A 95 -0.20 -15.54 -10.62
CA VAL A 95 -0.15 -14.43 -9.65
C VAL A 95 -1.52 -14.19 -9.05
N ARG A 96 -2.56 -14.03 -9.87
CA ARG A 96 -3.94 -13.79 -9.38
C ARG A 96 -4.40 -14.90 -8.43
N ASN A 97 -4.28 -16.15 -8.85
CA ASN A 97 -4.73 -17.30 -8.05
C ASN A 97 -3.97 -17.41 -6.72
N ILE A 98 -2.67 -17.11 -6.71
CA ILE A 98 -1.86 -17.20 -5.49
C ILE A 98 -2.21 -16.07 -4.52
N LEU A 99 -2.41 -14.86 -5.03
CA LEU A 99 -2.64 -13.68 -4.19
C LEU A 99 -4.09 -13.51 -3.73
N ASP A 100 -5.05 -14.24 -4.30
CA ASP A 100 -6.46 -14.15 -3.90
C ASP A 100 -6.72 -14.69 -2.49
N ASP A 101 -5.91 -15.64 -2.02
CA ASP A 101 -6.03 -16.25 -0.68
C ASP A 101 -5.16 -15.53 0.39
N VAL A 102 -4.39 -14.51 0.01
CA VAL A 102 -3.51 -13.81 0.95
C VAL A 102 -4.25 -12.66 1.63
N ASP A 103 -4.25 -12.67 2.97
CA ASP A 103 -4.81 -11.57 3.75
C ASP A 103 -3.98 -10.30 3.57
N ALA A 104 -4.63 -9.22 3.13
CA ALA A 104 -3.98 -7.93 2.94
C ALA A 104 -3.46 -7.33 4.26
N ASN A 105 -4.05 -7.66 5.41
CA ASN A 105 -3.54 -7.17 6.69
C ASN A 105 -2.15 -7.71 7.04
N SER A 106 -1.73 -8.83 6.43
CA SER A 106 -0.38 -9.37 6.62
C SER A 106 0.72 -8.41 6.16
N PHE A 107 0.40 -7.38 5.35
CA PHE A 107 1.35 -6.39 4.84
C PHE A 107 1.45 -5.13 5.70
N LYS A 108 0.54 -4.91 6.65
CA LYS A 108 0.51 -3.68 7.46
C LYS A 108 1.82 -3.47 8.23
N GLY A 109 2.37 -4.54 8.81
CA GLY A 109 3.61 -4.48 9.58
C GLY A 109 4.86 -4.09 8.78
N LEU A 110 4.83 -4.16 7.44
CA LEU A 110 5.98 -3.77 6.62
C LEU A 110 6.20 -2.24 6.63
N PHE A 111 5.14 -1.43 6.61
CA PHE A 111 5.27 0.03 6.70
C PHE A 111 5.90 0.44 8.03
N SER A 112 5.42 -0.12 9.14
CA SER A 112 5.99 0.14 10.48
C SER A 112 7.48 -0.25 10.59
N LYS A 113 7.89 -1.38 9.97
CA LYS A 113 9.30 -1.80 9.91
C LYS A 113 10.16 -0.79 9.12
N LEU A 114 9.72 -0.41 7.92
CA LEU A 114 10.43 0.58 7.09
C LEU A 114 10.48 1.95 7.75
N TYR A 115 9.38 2.38 8.38
CA TYR A 115 9.29 3.60 9.15
C TYR A 115 10.32 3.62 10.28
N THR A 116 10.36 2.56 11.10
CA THR A 116 11.29 2.44 12.23
C THR A 116 12.74 2.53 11.76
N HIS A 117 13.08 1.89 10.65
CA HIS A 117 14.40 2.01 10.06
C HIS A 117 14.73 3.46 9.65
N CYS A 118 13.87 4.08 8.83
CA CYS A 118 14.08 5.46 8.37
C CYS A 118 14.18 6.44 9.55
N LYS A 119 13.40 6.23 10.61
CA LYS A 119 13.45 7.02 11.83
C LYS A 119 14.78 6.84 12.58
N ASN A 120 15.29 5.61 12.70
CA ASN A 120 16.55 5.32 13.38
C ASN A 120 17.76 5.88 12.62
N GLU A 121 17.72 5.87 11.29
CA GLU A 121 18.72 6.55 10.44
C GLU A 121 18.61 8.08 10.51
N GLY A 122 17.60 8.61 11.20
CA GLY A 122 17.39 10.05 11.37
C GLY A 122 16.81 10.74 10.13
N LEU A 123 16.38 10.00 9.11
CA LEU A 123 15.87 10.54 7.85
C LEU A 123 14.67 11.46 8.04
N PHE A 124 13.73 11.05 8.91
CA PHE A 124 12.51 11.84 9.13
C PHE A 124 12.77 13.16 9.82
N LYS A 125 13.92 13.37 10.49
CA LYS A 125 14.26 14.70 11.04
C LYS A 125 14.32 15.77 9.94
N GLU A 126 14.67 15.40 8.71
CA GLU A 126 14.67 16.32 7.56
C GLU A 126 13.25 16.64 7.03
N TYR A 127 12.21 15.98 7.56
CA TYR A 127 10.79 16.16 7.20
C TYR A 127 10.00 16.91 8.28
N GLU A 128 10.64 17.26 9.40
CA GLU A 128 9.99 17.99 10.49
C GLU A 128 9.73 19.45 10.10
N VAL A 129 8.50 19.91 10.32
CA VAL A 129 8.08 21.30 10.16
C VAL A 129 7.64 21.88 11.51
N PHE A 130 7.74 23.20 11.65
CA PHE A 130 7.38 23.90 12.90
C PHE A 130 8.01 23.28 14.17
N SER A 131 9.22 22.74 14.03
CA SER A 131 10.05 22.19 15.12
C SER A 131 9.48 20.98 15.88
N ALA A 132 8.40 20.35 15.40
CA ALA A 132 7.84 19.16 16.05
C ALA A 132 6.90 18.32 15.16
N TYR A 133 6.43 18.85 14.04
CA TYR A 133 5.33 18.25 13.29
C TYR A 133 5.81 17.55 12.02
N TYR A 134 5.18 16.42 11.70
CA TYR A 134 5.37 15.69 10.45
C TYR A 134 4.17 15.92 9.52
N PRO A 135 4.34 16.56 8.35
CA PRO A 135 3.24 16.80 7.42
C PRO A 135 2.80 15.49 6.77
N ILE A 136 1.55 15.08 7.00
CA ILE A 136 0.97 13.88 6.41
C ILE A 136 -0.13 14.29 5.43
N SER A 137 0.09 14.01 4.15
CA SER A 137 -0.96 14.11 3.13
C SER A 137 -1.86 12.90 3.21
N ILE A 138 -3.17 13.13 3.30
CA ILE A 138 -4.19 12.07 3.25
C ILE A 138 -5.04 12.30 2.01
N ASP A 139 -5.02 11.33 1.08
CA ASP A 139 -5.78 11.41 -0.16
C ASP A 139 -6.29 10.02 -0.60
N ALA A 140 -7.42 10.02 -1.31
CA ALA A 140 -8.08 8.82 -1.80
C ALA A 140 -7.79 8.60 -3.28
N THR A 141 -7.40 7.38 -3.65
CA THR A 141 -7.14 6.98 -5.04
C THR A 141 -8.00 5.79 -5.43
N GLU A 142 -8.78 5.93 -6.50
CA GLU A 142 -9.45 4.81 -7.18
C GLU A 142 -8.41 4.03 -8.00
N PHE A 143 -8.19 2.76 -7.65
CA PHE A 143 -7.18 1.92 -8.32
C PHE A 143 -7.81 0.83 -9.19
N PHE A 144 -9.13 0.64 -9.10
CA PHE A 144 -9.86 -0.32 -9.92
C PHE A 144 -11.25 0.20 -10.23
N SER A 145 -11.68 0.03 -11.48
CA SER A 145 -13.01 0.42 -11.96
C SER A 145 -13.48 -0.52 -13.06
N SER A 146 -14.69 -1.07 -12.94
CA SER A 146 -15.26 -1.95 -13.97
C SER A 146 -16.79 -1.97 -13.96
N GLN A 147 -17.37 -2.08 -15.15
CA GLN A 147 -18.79 -2.41 -15.33
C GLN A 147 -19.04 -3.90 -15.51
N LYS A 148 -17.97 -4.70 -15.69
CA LYS A 148 -18.05 -6.13 -16.03
C LYS A 148 -17.58 -7.05 -14.92
N ARG A 149 -16.75 -6.54 -14.01
CA ARG A 149 -16.13 -7.29 -12.92
C ARG A 149 -16.46 -6.60 -11.60
N SER A 150 -16.83 -7.40 -10.61
CA SER A 150 -17.10 -6.94 -9.25
C SER A 150 -16.71 -8.04 -8.27
N CYS A 151 -16.54 -7.65 -7.02
CA CYS A 151 -16.36 -8.55 -5.89
C CYS A 151 -17.27 -8.10 -4.72
N PRO A 152 -17.44 -8.92 -3.68
CA PRO A 152 -18.33 -8.61 -2.55
C PRO A 152 -17.98 -7.33 -1.78
N THR A 153 -16.75 -6.83 -1.91
CA THR A 153 -16.27 -5.65 -1.18
C THR A 153 -16.16 -4.39 -2.05
N CYS A 154 -16.54 -4.47 -3.34
CA CYS A 154 -16.53 -3.32 -4.23
C CYS A 154 -17.51 -2.24 -3.76
N LEU A 155 -17.14 -0.98 -3.99
CA LEU A 155 -18.10 0.12 -3.97
C LEU A 155 -18.79 0.17 -5.34
N CYS A 156 -20.12 0.30 -5.40
CA CYS A 156 -20.84 0.33 -6.68
C CYS A 156 -21.62 1.64 -6.87
N LYS A 157 -21.47 2.26 -8.04
CA LYS A 157 -22.13 3.49 -8.48
C LYS A 157 -23.20 3.13 -9.51
N GLN A 158 -24.44 3.53 -9.25
CA GLN A 158 -25.58 3.39 -10.17
C GLN A 158 -25.62 4.59 -11.11
N HIS A 159 -25.64 4.36 -12.41
CA HIS A 159 -25.68 5.41 -13.44
C HIS A 159 -27.11 5.69 -13.89
N LYS A 160 -27.36 6.90 -14.42
CA LYS A 160 -28.68 7.32 -14.90
C LYS A 160 -29.24 6.44 -16.03
N ASN A 161 -28.37 5.79 -16.80
CA ASN A 161 -28.72 4.87 -17.87
C ASN A 161 -28.99 3.42 -17.39
N GLY A 162 -28.96 3.19 -16.08
CA GLY A 162 -29.17 1.87 -15.46
C GLY A 162 -27.94 0.97 -15.42
N SER A 163 -26.78 1.40 -15.92
CA SER A 163 -25.54 0.63 -15.75
C SER A 163 -24.97 0.79 -14.34
N VAL A 164 -24.16 -0.19 -13.92
CA VAL A 164 -23.46 -0.17 -12.63
C VAL A 164 -21.96 -0.19 -12.90
N THR A 165 -21.22 0.73 -12.28
CA THR A 165 -19.76 0.65 -12.19
C THR A 165 -19.39 0.26 -10.76
N CYS A 166 -18.66 -0.83 -10.61
CA CYS A 166 -18.06 -1.22 -9.35
C CYS A 166 -16.56 -0.86 -9.36
N HIS A 167 -16.08 -0.34 -8.24
CA HIS A 167 -14.74 0.22 -8.11
C HIS A 167 -14.16 -0.07 -6.72
N HIS A 168 -12.85 0.07 -6.61
CA HIS A 168 -12.14 0.08 -5.35
C HIS A 168 -11.26 1.32 -5.25
N SER A 169 -11.30 1.91 -4.05
CA SER A 169 -10.44 3.03 -3.70
C SER A 169 -9.67 2.72 -2.43
N ILE A 170 -8.51 3.35 -2.29
CA ILE A 170 -7.68 3.30 -1.10
C ILE A 170 -7.42 4.72 -0.64
N LEU A 171 -7.45 4.91 0.68
CA LEU A 171 -7.03 6.13 1.34
C LEU A 171 -5.60 5.92 1.84
N SER A 172 -4.70 6.84 1.54
CA SER A 172 -3.29 6.72 1.85
C SER A 172 -2.80 7.90 2.69
N ALA A 173 -2.14 7.60 3.80
CA ALA A 173 -1.43 8.58 4.63
C ALA A 173 0.05 8.56 4.26
N VAL A 174 0.55 9.68 3.76
CA VAL A 174 1.91 9.80 3.21
C VAL A 174 2.63 10.97 3.86
N LEU A 175 3.80 10.72 4.46
CA LEU A 175 4.71 11.75 4.93
C LEU A 175 5.32 12.47 3.73
N VAL A 176 5.17 13.80 3.73
CA VAL A 176 5.61 14.68 2.65
C VAL A 176 6.38 15.87 3.24
N HIS A 177 7.17 16.54 2.41
CA HIS A 177 7.79 17.81 2.76
C HIS A 177 7.93 18.67 1.49
N PRO A 178 7.61 19.98 1.52
CA PRO A 178 7.59 20.83 0.32
C PRO A 178 8.95 20.89 -0.42
N ASP A 179 10.06 20.79 0.32
CA ASP A 179 11.41 20.84 -0.24
C ASP A 179 12.03 19.45 -0.55
N LYS A 180 11.24 18.37 -0.44
CA LYS A 180 11.72 16.99 -0.69
C LYS A 180 10.93 16.36 -1.83
N GLN A 181 11.60 15.58 -2.66
CA GLN A 181 10.95 14.85 -3.75
C GLN A 181 10.44 13.48 -3.27
N GLU A 182 11.14 12.88 -2.33
CA GLU A 182 10.81 11.61 -1.74
C GLU A 182 9.65 11.75 -0.76
N VAL A 183 8.82 10.71 -0.69
CA VAL A 183 7.65 10.65 0.19
C VAL A 183 7.60 9.28 0.87
N PHE A 184 7.00 9.19 2.05
CA PHE A 184 6.97 7.94 2.82
C PHE A 184 5.55 7.56 3.20
N PRO A 185 4.96 6.55 2.54
CA PRO A 185 3.67 6.01 2.94
C PRO A 185 3.75 5.41 4.34
N LEU A 186 2.87 5.84 5.23
CA LEU A 186 2.84 5.43 6.63
C LEU A 186 1.76 4.40 6.91
N ALA A 187 0.58 4.60 6.33
CA ALA A 187 -0.57 3.73 6.51
C ALA A 187 -1.53 3.87 5.33
N ASN A 188 -2.33 2.82 5.11
CA ASN A 188 -3.34 2.80 4.07
C ASN A 188 -4.62 2.13 4.58
N GLU A 189 -5.76 2.64 4.13
CA GLU A 189 -7.06 2.08 4.47
C GLU A 189 -7.91 1.92 3.21
N THR A 190 -8.38 0.69 2.96
CA THR A 190 -9.24 0.44 1.78
C THR A 190 -10.64 0.98 2.03
N ILE A 191 -11.17 1.73 1.07
CA ILE A 191 -12.56 2.16 1.06
C ILE A 191 -13.36 1.05 0.39
N LYS A 192 -14.03 0.24 1.20
CA LYS A 192 -14.70 -0.98 0.74
C LYS A 192 -16.01 -1.17 1.48
N GLN A 193 -16.95 -1.87 0.83
CA GLN A 193 -18.19 -2.24 1.48
C GLN A 193 -17.90 -3.11 2.70
N GLN A 194 -18.39 -2.67 3.86
CA GLN A 194 -18.21 -3.37 5.13
C GLN A 194 -19.25 -4.47 5.25
N ASP A 195 -18.87 -5.59 5.87
CA ASP A 195 -19.80 -6.69 6.09
C ASP A 195 -21.01 -6.22 6.94
N GLY A 196 -22.19 -6.71 6.60
CA GLY A 196 -23.45 -6.30 7.24
C GLY A 196 -23.96 -4.89 6.89
N THR A 197 -23.29 -4.15 5.98
CA THR A 197 -23.73 -2.80 5.58
C THR A 197 -24.34 -2.78 4.18
N THR A 198 -25.49 -2.10 4.04
CA THR A 198 -26.20 -1.93 2.77
C THR A 198 -25.78 -0.68 2.00
N LYS A 199 -25.08 0.25 2.67
CA LYS A 199 -24.58 1.49 2.08
C LYS A 199 -23.10 1.35 1.74
N ASN A 200 -22.69 1.90 0.59
CA ASN A 200 -21.27 2.05 0.27
C ASN A 200 -20.54 2.76 1.42
N ASP A 201 -19.32 2.31 1.68
CA ASP A 201 -18.42 3.04 2.55
C ASP A 201 -17.98 4.36 1.90
N CYS A 202 -17.40 5.26 2.69
CA CYS A 202 -16.93 6.56 2.22
C CYS A 202 -15.59 6.95 2.82
N GLU A 203 -14.95 7.95 2.20
CA GLU A 203 -13.66 8.50 2.62
C GLU A 203 -13.67 8.95 4.09
N LEU A 204 -14.75 9.60 4.54
CA LEU A 204 -14.90 10.07 5.94
C LEU A 204 -14.97 8.95 6.98
N ASN A 205 -15.40 7.75 6.60
CA ASN A 205 -15.37 6.60 7.50
C ASN A 205 -14.02 5.89 7.44
N ALA A 206 -13.43 5.80 6.24
CA ALA A 206 -12.10 5.22 6.06
C ALA A 206 -11.02 6.04 6.78
N VAL A 207 -11.10 7.36 6.74
CA VAL A 207 -10.11 8.23 7.41
C VAL A 207 -10.10 8.03 8.92
N LYS A 208 -11.25 7.78 9.56
CA LYS A 208 -11.28 7.47 11.01
C LYS A 208 -10.47 6.21 11.33
N ARG A 209 -10.65 5.14 10.56
CA ARG A 209 -9.89 3.90 10.72
C ARG A 209 -8.39 4.09 10.39
N LEU A 210 -8.09 4.96 9.43
CA LEU A 210 -6.72 5.33 9.07
C LEU A 210 -6.05 6.11 10.21
N LEU A 211 -6.73 7.09 10.80
CA LEU A 211 -6.25 7.87 11.94
C LEU A 211 -6.03 6.98 13.17
N ASP A 212 -6.97 6.07 13.47
CA ASP A 212 -6.79 5.07 14.52
C ASP A 212 -5.52 4.24 14.29
N THR A 213 -5.25 3.84 13.05
CA THR A 213 -4.03 3.10 12.69
C THR A 213 -2.78 3.96 12.93
N LEU A 214 -2.78 5.22 12.46
CA LEU A 214 -1.65 6.14 12.64
C LEU A 214 -1.34 6.42 14.11
N ILE A 215 -2.36 6.67 14.92
CA ILE A 215 -2.20 6.95 16.36
C ILE A 215 -1.66 5.73 17.09
N ASN A 216 -2.13 4.52 16.74
CA ASN A 216 -1.68 3.29 17.39
C ASN A 216 -0.27 2.87 16.96
N GLU A 217 0.08 3.01 15.67
CA GLU A 217 1.40 2.63 15.15
C GLU A 217 2.48 3.67 15.46
N TYR A 218 2.10 4.94 15.56
CA TYR A 218 3.02 6.07 15.70
C TYR A 218 2.65 7.01 16.87
N PRO A 219 2.46 6.49 18.11
CA PRO A 219 1.86 7.24 19.22
C PRO A 219 2.70 8.41 19.76
N LYS A 220 3.96 8.53 19.34
CA LYS A 220 4.88 9.59 19.78
C LYS A 220 5.04 10.70 18.76
N GLU A 221 4.50 10.54 17.57
CA GLU A 221 4.65 11.54 16.51
C GLU A 221 3.56 12.60 16.63
N SER A 222 3.93 13.84 16.31
CA SER A 222 2.96 14.92 16.13
C SER A 222 2.71 15.08 14.64
N PHE A 223 1.57 14.63 14.15
CA PHE A 223 1.21 14.76 12.73
C PHE A 223 0.53 16.09 12.45
N LEU A 224 0.89 16.71 11.33
CA LEU A 224 0.16 17.82 10.71
C LEU A 224 -0.59 17.27 9.50
N PHE A 225 -1.90 17.06 9.61
CA PHE A 225 -2.71 16.51 8.53
C PHE A 225 -2.94 17.55 7.43
N LEU A 226 -2.65 17.16 6.19
CA LEU A 226 -2.86 17.93 4.97
C LEU A 226 -3.96 17.22 4.17
N GLU A 227 -5.15 17.81 4.19
CA GLU A 227 -6.38 17.21 3.69
C GLU A 227 -7.19 18.24 2.88
N ASP A 228 -8.08 17.75 2.02
CA ASP A 228 -8.97 18.61 1.25
C ASP A 228 -10.16 19.15 2.07
N ALA A 229 -11.02 19.95 1.42
CA ALA A 229 -12.17 20.58 2.08
C ALA A 229 -13.24 19.59 2.55
N LEU A 230 -13.27 18.34 2.05
CA LEU A 230 -14.21 17.31 2.51
C LEU A 230 -14.03 17.01 4.00
N TYR A 231 -12.78 17.07 4.47
CA TYR A 231 -12.37 16.76 5.83
C TYR A 231 -12.61 17.91 6.82
N ALA A 232 -12.93 19.11 6.34
CA ALA A 232 -13.18 20.30 7.17
C ALA A 232 -14.56 20.27 7.87
N ASN A 233 -14.81 19.23 8.67
CA ASN A 233 -16.06 19.02 9.42
C ASN A 233 -15.79 18.59 10.87
N SER A 234 -16.68 18.98 11.80
CA SER A 234 -16.51 18.74 13.26
C SER A 234 -16.21 17.27 13.60
N PRO A 235 -16.96 16.27 13.09
CA PRO A 235 -16.70 14.88 13.42
C PRO A 235 -15.30 14.39 13.04
N HIS A 236 -14.74 14.89 11.93
CA HIS A 236 -13.39 14.54 11.50
C HIS A 236 -12.34 15.23 12.36
N LEU A 237 -12.48 16.53 12.60
CA LEU A 237 -11.56 17.30 13.46
C LEU A 237 -11.47 16.72 14.87
N GLU A 238 -12.60 16.28 15.44
CA GLU A 238 -12.64 15.60 16.73
C GLU A 238 -11.89 14.26 16.72
N SER A 239 -11.92 13.51 15.62
CA SER A 239 -11.16 12.26 15.50
C SER A 239 -9.65 12.46 15.26
N ALA A 240 -9.26 13.60 14.70
CA ALA A 240 -7.86 13.92 14.42
C ALA A 240 -7.13 14.50 15.65
N ILE A 241 -7.87 15.05 16.62
CA ILE A 241 -7.31 15.53 17.88
C ILE A 241 -7.20 14.34 18.83
N PRO A 242 -5.98 13.95 19.27
CA PRO A 242 -5.84 12.93 20.30
C PRO A 242 -6.64 13.35 21.54
N ASN A 243 -7.42 12.44 22.13
CA ASN A 243 -8.09 12.71 23.40
C ASN A 243 -7.03 13.14 24.43
N VAL A 244 -6.97 14.45 24.70
CA VAL A 244 -6.17 15.01 25.79
C VAL A 244 -6.93 14.66 27.07
N ASN A 245 -6.65 13.48 27.61
CA ASN A 245 -7.00 13.11 28.99
C ASN A 245 -5.88 13.52 29.93
#